data_AF-A0AAW7CR29-F1
#
_entry.id   AF-A0AAW7CR29-F1
#
_cell.length_a   1.000
_cell.length_b   1.000
_cell.length_c   1.000
_cell.angle_alpha   90.00
_cell.angle_beta   90.00
_cell.angle_gamma   90.00
#
_symmetry.space_group_name_H-M   'P 1'
#
loop_
_entity.id
_entity.type
_entity.pdbx_description
1 polymer ?
#
loop_
_entity_poly.entity_id
_entity_poly.type
_entity_poly.pdbx_seq_one_letter_code
_entity_poly.pdbx_strand_id
1 'polypeptide(L)'
;MSKTTNIDCVIGLKKAIDKSGGQTRLAKLITDVSGKTVKQQQIWNWLNRNKRIPSDKVLLVELVTGIPRNKLRPDLYPTEANSLPKQ
;
A
#
# COMPACT_ATOMS: atom_id res chain seq x y z
N MET A 1 -18.54 -6.14 12.81
CA MET A 1 -17.36 -7.03 12.71
C MET A 1 -16.50 -6.52 11.55
N SER A 2 -15.71 -5.45 11.72
CA SER A 2 -15.11 -4.73 10.56
C SER A 2 -13.76 -4.06 10.87
N LYS A 3 -13.11 -4.37 11.99
CA LYS A 3 -11.85 -3.70 12.39
C LYS A 3 -10.60 -4.30 11.72
N THR A 4 -10.68 -5.55 11.24
CA THR A 4 -9.54 -6.31 10.72
C THR A 4 -8.96 -5.66 9.46
N THR A 5 -9.81 -5.32 8.48
CA THR A 5 -9.39 -4.84 7.15
C THR A 5 -8.54 -3.56 7.19
N ASN A 6 -8.81 -2.65 8.13
CA ASN A 6 -8.09 -1.38 8.23
C ASN A 6 -6.67 -1.56 8.83
N ILE A 7 -6.54 -2.47 9.80
CA ILE A 7 -5.25 -2.78 10.43
C ILE A 7 -4.29 -3.42 9.41
N ASP A 8 -4.79 -4.33 8.57
CA ASP A 8 -4.00 -4.97 7.52
C ASP A 8 -3.46 -3.96 6.50
N CYS A 9 -4.27 -2.97 6.11
CA CYS A 9 -3.84 -1.89 5.21
C CYS A 9 -2.67 -1.08 5.82
N VAL A 10 -2.75 -0.78 7.11
CA VAL A 10 -1.69 -0.06 7.84
C VAL A 10 -0.41 -0.90 7.91
N ILE A 11 -0.53 -2.21 8.17
CA ILE A 11 0.62 -3.13 8.21
C ILE A 11 1.30 -3.18 6.84
N GLY A 12 0.53 -3.32 5.76
CA GLY A 12 1.05 -3.30 4.40
C GLY A 12 1.80 -2.00 4.08
N LEU A 13 1.22 -0.85 4.43
CA LEU A 13 1.84 0.46 4.22
C LEU A 13 3.12 0.62 5.06
N LYS A 14 3.15 0.17 6.32
CA LYS A 14 4.36 0.21 7.15
C LYS A 14 5.49 -0.61 6.53
N LYS A 15 5.20 -1.81 6.04
CA LYS A 15 6.18 -2.64 5.34
C LYS A 15 6.71 -1.96 4.08
N ALA A 16 5.84 -1.28 3.33
CA ALA A 16 6.25 -0.54 2.13
C ALA A 16 7.20 0.61 2.47
N ILE A 17 6.90 1.35 3.55
CA ILE A 17 7.74 2.43 4.07
C ILE A 17 9.10 1.89 4.52
N ASP A 18 9.11 0.81 5.29
CA ASP A 18 10.33 0.18 5.79
C ASP A 18 11.24 -0.30 4.65
N LYS A 19 10.67 -1.04 3.69
CA LYS A 19 11.39 -1.52 2.50
C LYS A 19 11.92 -0.39 1.61
N SER A 20 11.22 0.74 1.58
CA SER A 20 11.69 1.94 0.88
C SER A 20 12.76 2.71 1.63
N GLY A 21 13.02 2.41 2.90
CA GLY A 21 13.94 3.18 3.76
C GLY A 21 13.35 4.49 4.28
N GLY A 22 12.02 4.57 4.42
CA GLY A 22 11.31 5.69 5.06
C GLY A 22 10.26 6.38 4.18
N GLN A 23 9.46 7.23 4.83
CA GLN A 23 8.30 7.87 4.19
C GLN A 23 8.70 8.86 3.09
N THR A 24 9.79 9.62 3.29
CA THR A 24 10.33 10.56 2.30
C THR A 24 10.83 9.83 1.07
N ARG A 25 11.52 8.70 1.24
CA ARG A 25 12.06 7.92 0.13
C ARG A 25 10.94 7.25 -0.66
N LEU A 26 9.94 6.67 0.02
CA LEU A 26 8.74 6.14 -0.64
C LEU A 26 8.02 7.21 -1.47
N ALA A 27 7.84 8.42 -0.91
CA ALA A 27 7.19 9.53 -1.62
C ALA A 27 7.95 9.95 -2.88
N LYS A 28 9.28 10.01 -2.81
CA LYS A 28 10.15 10.29 -3.96
C LYS A 28 10.04 9.19 -5.03
N LEU A 29 10.10 7.92 -4.64
CA LEU A 29 9.99 6.80 -5.57
C LEU A 29 8.64 6.81 -6.31
N ILE A 30 7.53 7.04 -5.58
CA ILE A 30 6.20 7.15 -6.21
C ILE A 30 6.13 8.33 -7.17
N THR A 31 6.75 9.46 -6.81
CA THR A 31 6.82 10.65 -7.67
C THR A 31 7.56 10.36 -8.96
N ASP A 32 8.70 9.68 -8.87
CA ASP A 32 9.57 9.31 -9.98
C ASP A 32 8.83 8.41 -11.00
N VAL A 33 8.16 7.35 -10.53
CA VAL A 33 7.44 6.43 -11.43
C VAL A 33 6.11 6.97 -11.96
N SER A 34 5.45 7.86 -11.22
CA SER A 34 4.10 8.34 -11.58
C SER A 34 4.10 9.67 -12.34
N GLY A 35 5.21 10.41 -12.32
CA GLY A 35 5.27 11.80 -12.77
C GLY A 35 4.41 12.78 -11.95
N LYS A 36 3.76 12.31 -10.88
CA LYS A 36 2.91 13.13 -9.99
C LYS A 36 3.59 13.28 -8.65
N THR A 37 3.81 14.53 -8.23
CA THR A 37 4.45 14.85 -6.95
C THR A 37 3.66 14.30 -5.77
N VAL A 38 4.25 13.34 -5.07
CA VAL A 38 3.76 12.82 -3.79
C VAL A 38 4.64 13.37 -2.69
N LYS A 39 4.03 14.02 -1.70
CA LYS A 39 4.73 14.57 -0.54
C LYS A 39 4.79 13.54 0.59
N GLN A 40 5.86 13.56 1.39
CA GLN A 40 5.97 12.71 2.59
C GLN A 40 4.76 12.85 3.52
N GLN A 41 4.21 14.06 3.68
CA GLN A 41 3.01 14.30 4.48
C GLN A 41 1.78 13.51 4.00
N GLN A 42 1.66 13.23 2.69
CA GLN A 42 0.58 12.38 2.18
C GLN A 42 0.74 10.95 2.66
N ILE A 43 1.97 10.41 2.65
CA ILE A 43 2.27 9.09 3.21
C ILE A 43 1.91 9.03 4.70
N TRP A 44 2.25 10.08 5.46
CA TRP A 44 1.89 10.18 6.87
C TRP A 44 0.38 10.21 7.08
N ASN A 45 -0.37 10.94 6.24
CA ASN A 45 -1.84 10.96 6.28
C ASN A 45 -2.42 9.57 6.01
N TRP A 46 -1.88 8.82 5.04
CA TRP A 46 -2.33 7.45 4.75
C TRP A 46 -2.11 6.53 5.94
N LEU A 47 -1.04 6.73 6.71
CA LEU A 47 -0.70 5.93 7.87
C LEU A 47 -1.54 6.28 9.11
N ASN A 48 -1.69 7.57 9.42
CA ASN A 48 -2.23 8.03 10.70
C ASN A 48 -3.70 8.46 10.63
N ARG A 49 -4.11 9.11 9.53
CA ARG A 49 -5.48 9.63 9.37
C ARG A 49 -6.37 8.64 8.67
N ASN A 50 -6.03 8.32 7.42
CA ASN A 50 -6.87 7.50 6.56
C ASN A 50 -6.72 6.02 6.89
N LYS A 51 -5.57 5.63 7.45
CA LYS A 51 -5.18 4.24 7.74
C LYS A 51 -5.32 3.31 6.53
N ARG A 52 -5.18 3.87 5.33
CA ARG A 52 -5.35 3.19 4.05
C ARG A 52 -4.67 3.95 2.93
N ILE A 53 -4.19 3.22 1.92
CA ILE A 53 -3.61 3.77 0.71
C ILE A 53 -4.75 4.08 -0.29
N PRO A 54 -4.72 5.24 -0.98
CA PRO A 54 -5.64 5.53 -2.08
C PRO A 54 -5.53 4.50 -3.19
N SER A 55 -6.64 4.06 -3.77
CA SER A 55 -6.65 3.00 -4.79
C SER A 55 -5.74 3.30 -5.98
N ASP A 56 -5.71 4.56 -6.44
CA ASP A 56 -4.85 5.06 -7.52
C ASP A 56 -3.33 4.93 -7.23
N LYS A 57 -2.95 4.87 -5.95
CA LYS A 57 -1.54 4.77 -5.53
C LYS A 57 -1.09 3.36 -5.18
N VAL A 58 -2.01 2.39 -5.10
CA VAL A 58 -1.68 1.01 -4.69
C VAL A 58 -0.71 0.36 -5.68
N LEU A 59 -0.98 0.46 -6.98
CA LEU A 59 -0.14 -0.13 -8.02
C LEU A 59 1.25 0.51 -8.07
N LEU A 60 1.35 1.82 -7.80
CA LEU A 60 2.62 2.53 -7.76
C LEU A 60 3.46 2.09 -6.55
N VAL A 61 2.83 1.93 -5.39
CA VAL A 61 3.50 1.42 -4.19
C VAL A 61 3.98 -0.02 -4.42
N GLU A 62 3.15 -0.87 -5.04
CA GLU A 62 3.54 -2.23 -5.45
C GLU A 62 4.75 -2.21 -6.40
N LEU A 63 4.75 -1.34 -7.41
CA LEU A 63 5.84 -1.23 -8.37
C LEU A 63 7.17 -0.83 -7.70
N VAL A 64 7.15 0.18 -6.82
CA VAL A 64 8.38 0.71 -6.22
C VAL A 64 8.88 -0.09 -5.01
N THR A 65 7.97 -0.75 -4.29
CA THR A 65 8.33 -1.53 -3.09
C THR A 65 8.32 -3.04 -3.32
N GLY A 66 7.72 -3.52 -4.41
CA GLY A 66 7.50 -4.94 -4.64
C GLY A 66 6.59 -5.62 -3.61
N ILE A 67 5.78 -4.85 -2.87
CA ILE A 67 4.77 -5.41 -1.95
C ILE A 67 3.48 -5.62 -2.73
N PRO A 68 2.93 -6.85 -2.73
CA PRO A 68 1.77 -7.15 -3.54
C PRO A 68 0.55 -6.35 -3.05
N ARG A 69 -0.27 -5.91 -4.00
CA ARG A 69 -1.46 -5.07 -3.75
C ARG A 69 -2.46 -5.67 -2.76
N ASN A 70 -2.53 -6.99 -2.66
CA ASN A 70 -3.35 -7.72 -1.69
C ASN A 70 -2.93 -7.46 -0.23
N LYS A 71 -1.66 -7.18 0.04
CA LYS A 71 -1.16 -6.82 1.37
C LYS A 71 -1.37 -5.33 1.66
N LEU A 72 -1.40 -4.50 0.63
CA LEU A 72 -1.61 -3.05 0.73
C LEU A 72 -3.10 -2.70 0.92
N ARG A 73 -3.97 -3.33 0.13
CA ARG A 73 -5.43 -3.17 0.14
C ARG A 73 -6.09 -4.55 -0.07
N PRO A 74 -6.12 -5.43 0.94
CA PRO A 74 -6.82 -6.72 0.86
C PRO A 74 -8.32 -6.56 0.57
N ASP A 75 -8.88 -5.43 0.99
CA ASP A 75 -10.26 -4.99 0.71
C ASP A 75 -10.57 -4.89 -0.80
N LEU A 76 -9.63 -4.40 -1.59
CA LEU A 76 -9.80 -4.14 -3.02
C LEU A 76 -9.18 -5.24 -3.89
N TYR A 77 -8.21 -5.96 -3.34
CA TYR A 77 -7.50 -7.06 -3.99
C TYR A 77 -7.48 -8.28 -3.06
N PRO A 78 -8.61 -9.00 -2.91
CA PRO A 78 -8.62 -10.28 -2.23
C PRO A 78 -7.69 -11.24 -2.99
N THR A 79 -6.89 -12.04 -2.25
CA THR A 79 -6.00 -13.01 -2.90
C THR A 79 -6.83 -14.20 -3.35
N GLU A 80 -6.87 -14.47 -4.65
CA GLU A 80 -7.54 -15.62 -5.27
C GLU A 80 -6.90 -16.98 -4.93
N ALA A 81 -6.02 -17.05 -3.93
CA ALA A 81 -5.42 -18.29 -3.45
C ALA A 81 -6.44 -19.25 -2.81
N ASN A 82 -7.73 -18.90 -2.79
CA ASN A 82 -8.81 -19.76 -2.33
C ASN A 82 -9.86 -20.11 -3.42
N SER A 83 -9.62 -19.78 -4.70
CA SER A 83 -10.58 -20.06 -5.79
C SER A 83 -10.08 -21.03 -6.87
N LEU A 84 -8.87 -21.58 -6.76
CA LEU A 84 -8.54 -22.77 -7.55
C LEU A 84 -9.03 -24.01 -6.79
N PRO A 85 -10.00 -24.78 -7.32
CA PRO A 85 -10.24 -26.11 -6.82
C PRO A 85 -8.93 -26.88 -6.98
N LYS A 86 -8.43 -27.44 -5.87
CA LYS A 86 -7.45 -28.52 -5.95
C LYS A 86 -8.12 -29.63 -6.78
N GLN A 87 -7.67 -29.79 -8.02
CA GLN A 87 -7.94 -31.01 -8.78
C GLN A 87 -7.08 -32.14 -8.22
#